data_AF-A0A5P8MWX5-F1
#
_entry.id   AF-A0A5P8MWX5-F1
#
_cell.length_a   1.000
_cell.length_b   1.000
_cell.length_c   1.000
_cell.angle_alpha   90.00
_cell.angle_beta   90.00
_cell.angle_gamma   90.00
#
_symmetry.space_group_name_H-M   'P 1'
#
loop_
_entity.id
_entity.type
_entity.pdbx_description
1 polymer ?
#
loop_
_entity_poly.entity_id
_entity_poly.type
_entity_poly.pdbx_seq_one_letter_code
_entity_poly.pdbx_strand_id
1 'polypeptide(L)'
;MSDHKGLPVAGYRPQTGAAIDLVNDNKAMEERILRTLDALANSPDIDKRWLAVGRTHIEQGFMAVNRAIFRPGRLALPGDPLPAPIDSLDV
;
A
#
# COMPACT_ATOMS: atom_id res chain seq x y z
N MET A 1 -0.73 19.73 13.86
CA MET A 1 -0.69 18.36 13.31
C MET A 1 -2.12 17.90 13.18
N SER A 2 -2.63 17.79 11.96
CA SER A 2 -4.02 17.38 11.70
C SER A 2 -4.16 15.90 12.01
N ASP A 3 -5.07 15.55 12.91
CA ASP A 3 -5.31 14.17 13.30
C ASP A 3 -6.22 13.50 12.25
N HIS A 4 -5.67 12.60 11.44
CA HIS A 4 -6.42 11.93 10.39
C HIS A 4 -7.10 10.69 10.97
N LYS A 5 -8.39 10.82 11.33
CA LYS A 5 -9.23 9.66 11.65
C LYS A 5 -9.19 8.70 10.45
N GLY A 6 -8.56 7.54 10.63
CA GLY A 6 -8.51 6.51 9.60
C GLY A 6 -9.90 6.15 9.09
N LEU A 7 -9.98 5.60 7.86
CA LEU A 7 -11.23 5.05 7.34
C LEU A 7 -11.78 4.02 8.35
N PRO A 8 -13.10 3.90 8.54
CA PRO A 8 -13.72 2.99 9.51
C PRO A 8 -13.62 1.52 9.03
N VAL A 9 -12.40 1.05 8.78
CA VAL A 9 -12.08 -0.29 8.33
C VAL A 9 -11.32 -0.96 9.46
N ALA A 10 -11.90 -2.02 9.99
CA ALA A 10 -11.30 -2.79 11.08
C ALA A 10 -9.87 -3.25 10.71
N GLY A 11 -8.91 -3.03 11.61
CA GLY A 11 -7.50 -3.39 11.42
C GLY A 11 -6.60 -2.28 10.84
N TYR A 12 -7.17 -1.18 10.34
CA TYR A 12 -6.39 0.00 9.96
C TYR A 12 -6.06 0.84 11.20
N ARG A 13 -4.78 1.19 11.35
CA ARG A 13 -4.32 2.10 12.41
C ARG A 13 -4.48 3.56 11.96
N PRO A 14 -4.76 4.50 12.88
CA PRO A 14 -4.60 5.91 12.61
C PRO A 14 -3.21 6.19 12.04
N GLN A 15 -3.13 7.06 11.03
CA GLN A 15 -1.88 7.41 10.36
C GLN A 15 -1.53 8.86 10.66
N THR A 16 -0.23 9.15 10.75
CA THR A 16 0.25 10.52 10.85
C THR A 16 0.03 11.24 9.52
N GLY A 17 -0.09 12.57 9.54
CA GLY A 17 -0.16 13.38 8.31
C GLY A 17 1.01 13.11 7.38
N ALA A 18 2.24 13.02 7.92
CA ALA A 18 3.43 12.71 7.13
C ALA A 18 3.38 11.33 6.45
N ALA A 19 2.82 10.31 7.13
CA ALA A 19 2.64 8.99 6.52
C ALA A 19 1.62 9.03 5.37
N ILE A 20 0.54 9.81 5.55
CA ILE A 20 -0.48 10.00 4.51
C ILE A 20 0.10 10.73 3.30
N ASP A 21 0.87 11.79 3.53
CA ASP A 21 1.52 12.56 2.46
C ASP A 21 2.46 11.67 1.63
N LEU A 22 3.30 10.88 2.30
CA LEU A 22 4.20 9.93 1.61
C LEU A 22 3.44 8.90 0.77
N VAL A 23 2.34 8.33 1.28
CA VAL A 23 1.53 7.37 0.51
C VAL A 23 0.81 8.05 -0.65
N ASN A 24 0.36 9.29 -0.48
CA ASN A 24 -0.26 10.06 -1.58
C ASN A 24 0.75 10.33 -2.69
N ASP A 25 1.98 10.70 -2.35
CA ASP A 25 3.06 10.90 -3.32
C ASP A 25 3.37 9.60 -4.08
N ASN A 26 3.46 8.47 -3.38
CA ASN A 26 3.64 7.16 -4.00
C ASN A 26 2.50 6.81 -4.96
N LYS A 27 1.25 7.04 -4.56
CA LYS A 27 0.08 6.79 -5.42
C LYS A 27 0.08 7.67 -6.67
N ALA A 28 0.49 8.94 -6.54
CA ALA A 28 0.61 9.83 -7.68
C ALA A 28 1.69 9.35 -8.67
N MET A 29 2.79 8.78 -8.16
CA MET A 29 3.84 8.17 -8.99
C MET A 29 3.35 6.90 -9.70
N GLU A 30 2.70 6.00 -8.95
CA GLU A 30 2.10 4.77 -9.47
C GLU A 30 1.15 5.07 -10.65
N GLU A 31 0.21 5.98 -10.47
CA GLU A 31 -0.77 6.36 -11.48
C GLU A 31 -0.12 6.87 -12.78
N ARG A 32 0.96 7.66 -12.68
CA ARG A 32 1.70 8.14 -13.86
C ARG A 32 2.34 6.98 -14.64
N ILE A 33 2.86 5.99 -13.92
CA ILE A 33 3.43 4.79 -14.54
C ILE A 33 2.32 3.96 -15.17
N LEU A 34 1.20 3.74 -14.48
CA LEU A 34 0.07 2.97 -15.01
C LEU A 34 -0.49 3.57 -16.31
N ARG A 35 -0.60 4.90 -16.41
CA ARG A 35 -0.97 5.58 -17.66
C ARG A 35 0.02 5.34 -18.81
N THR A 36 1.31 5.22 -18.49
CA THR A 36 2.32 4.81 -19.50
C THR A 36 2.06 3.40 -19.97
N LEU A 37 1.74 2.48 -19.05
CA LEU A 37 1.40 1.09 -19.40
C LEU A 37 0.10 1.01 -20.20
N ASP A 38 -0.89 1.86 -19.94
CA ASP A 38 -2.13 1.95 -20.72
C ASP A 38 -1.83 2.37 -22.17
N ALA A 39 -0.95 3.36 -22.36
CA ALA A 39 -0.51 3.76 -23.70
C ALA A 39 0.20 2.62 -24.44
N LEU A 40 1.08 1.87 -23.77
CA LEU A 40 1.73 0.69 -24.34
C LEU A 40 0.74 -0.45 -24.64
N ALA A 41 -0.32 -0.57 -23.83
CA ALA A 41 -1.38 -1.56 -24.04
C ALA A 41 -2.16 -1.32 -25.34
N ASN A 42 -2.19 -0.08 -25.85
CA ASN A 42 -2.83 0.25 -27.13
C ASN A 42 -1.94 0.01 -28.37
N SER A 43 -0.63 -0.20 -28.20
CA SER A 43 0.28 -0.44 -29.33
C SER A 43 0.24 -1.89 -29.80
N PRO A 44 -0.02 -2.21 -31.08
CA PRO A 44 -0.13 -3.58 -31.58
C PRO A 44 1.20 -4.35 -31.53
N ASP A 45 2.33 -3.65 -31.55
CA ASP A 45 3.68 -4.26 -31.61
C ASP A 45 4.26 -4.63 -30.24
N ILE A 46 3.52 -4.34 -29.16
CA ILE A 46 3.97 -4.65 -27.79
C ILE A 46 3.53 -6.05 -27.38
N ASP A 47 4.48 -6.84 -26.86
CA ASP A 47 4.17 -8.13 -26.21
C ASP A 47 3.31 -7.90 -24.96
N LYS A 48 2.04 -8.28 -25.07
CA LYS A 48 1.03 -8.07 -24.01
C LYS A 48 1.26 -8.96 -22.79
N ARG A 49 1.89 -10.12 -22.97
CA ARG A 49 2.21 -11.02 -21.85
C ARG A 49 3.26 -10.38 -20.95
N TRP A 50 4.34 -9.87 -21.54
CA TRP A 50 5.38 -9.18 -20.77
C TRP A 50 4.90 -7.85 -20.19
N LEU A 51 4.05 -7.10 -20.90
CA LEU A 51 3.44 -5.89 -20.36
C LEU A 51 2.57 -6.18 -19.12
N ALA A 52 1.77 -7.25 -19.15
CA ALA A 52 0.95 -7.66 -18.01
C ALA A 52 1.81 -8.08 -16.81
N VAL A 53 2.92 -8.80 -17.03
CA VAL A 53 3.89 -9.14 -15.98
C VAL A 53 4.50 -7.88 -15.36
N GLY A 54 4.87 -6.90 -16.18
CA GLY A 54 5.39 -5.61 -15.71
C GLY A 54 4.39 -4.85 -14.84
N ARG A 55 3.14 -4.74 -15.29
CA ARG A 55 2.05 -4.10 -14.54
C ARG A 55 1.87 -4.70 -13.15
N THR A 56 1.72 -6.03 -13.08
CA THR A 56 1.52 -6.73 -11.80
C THR A 56 2.65 -6.46 -10.81
N HIS A 57 3.92 -6.49 -11.26
CA HIS A 57 5.04 -6.22 -10.37
C HIS A 57 5.12 -4.76 -9.90
N ILE A 58 4.73 -3.81 -10.75
CA ILE A 58 4.66 -2.39 -10.37
C ILE A 58 3.60 -2.18 -9.30
N GLU A 59 2.38 -2.69 -9.53
CA GLU A 59 1.26 -2.59 -8.57
C GLU A 59 1.61 -3.28 -7.24
N GLN A 60 2.23 -4.47 -7.30
CA GLN A 60 2.71 -5.17 -6.10
C GLN A 60 3.82 -4.39 -5.37
N GLY A 61 4.74 -3.76 -6.12
CA GLY A 61 5.81 -2.94 -5.57
C GLY A 61 5.28 -1.74 -4.81
N PHE A 62 4.38 -0.96 -5.41
CA PHE A 62 3.75 0.18 -4.75
C PHE A 62 2.88 -0.24 -3.56
N MET A 63 2.14 -1.35 -3.68
CA MET A 63 1.42 -1.93 -2.55
C MET A 63 2.38 -2.27 -1.39
N ALA A 64 3.51 -2.92 -1.66
CA ALA A 64 4.49 -3.29 -0.64
C ALA A 64 5.11 -2.06 0.05
N VAL A 65 5.50 -1.05 -0.73
CA VAL A 65 6.05 0.22 -0.21
C VAL A 65 5.02 0.95 0.66
N ASN A 66 3.78 1.09 0.20
CA ASN A 66 2.73 1.75 0.97
C ASN A 66 2.40 0.99 2.26
N ARG A 67 2.44 -0.35 2.24
CA ARG A 67 2.28 -1.17 3.45
C ARG A 67 3.45 -1.03 4.43
N ALA A 68 4.67 -0.81 3.95
CA ALA A 68 5.83 -0.55 4.81
C ALA A 68 5.69 0.79 5.58
N ILE A 69 5.01 1.77 4.99
CA ILE A 69 4.68 3.06 5.63
C ILE A 69 3.50 2.90 6.60
N PHE A 70 2.36 2.39 6.12
CA PHE A 70 1.12 2.33 6.92
C PHE A 70 1.11 1.23 7.98
N ARG A 71 1.96 0.21 7.86
CA ARG A 71 2.15 -0.88 8.83
C ARG A 71 0.82 -1.42 9.38
N PRO A 72 -0.08 -1.91 8.50
CA PRO A 72 -1.38 -2.41 8.94
C PRO A 72 -1.21 -3.58 9.92
N GLY A 73 -2.00 -3.57 10.99
CA GLY A 73 -2.00 -4.62 12.00
C GLY A 73 -2.92 -5.79 11.61
N ARG A 74 -2.77 -6.91 12.32
CA ARG A 74 -3.81 -7.95 12.30
C ARG A 74 -5.03 -7.46 13.07
N LEU A 75 -6.22 -7.82 12.57
CA LEU A 75 -7.46 -7.65 13.31
C LEU A 75 -7.55 -8.75 14.38
N ALA A 76 -7.79 -8.37 15.63
CA ALA A 76 -8.07 -9.34 16.70
C ALA A 76 -9.50 -9.89 16.53
N LEU A 77 -9.65 -11.20 16.64
CA LEU A 77 -10.93 -11.90 16.58
C LEU A 77 -11.38 -12.31 17.99
N PRO A 78 -12.70 -12.53 18.20
CA PRO A 78 -13.19 -13.09 19.46
C PRO A 78 -12.50 -14.43 19.77
N GLY A 79 -11.83 -14.52 20.92
CA GLY A 79 -11.12 -15.71 21.37
C GLY A 79 -9.60 -15.68 21.14
N ASP A 80 -9.06 -14.66 20.48
CA ASP A 80 -7.60 -14.49 20.38
C ASP A 80 -6.99 -14.21 21.78
N PRO A 81 -5.79 -14.73 22.08
CA PRO A 81 -5.06 -14.34 23.27
C PRO A 81 -4.76 -12.84 23.23
N LEU A 82 -4.78 -12.18 24.40
CA LEU A 82 -4.44 -10.77 24.51
C LEU A 82 -3.06 -10.52 23.87
N PRO A 83 -2.88 -9.41 23.11
CA PRO A 83 -1.58 -9.11 22.50
C PRO A 83 -0.50 -9.03 23.58
N ALA A 84 0.69 -9.55 23.26
CA ALA A 84 1.84 -9.49 24.15
C ALA A 84 2.17 -8.03 24.55
N PRO A 85 2.65 -7.78 25.79
CA PRO A 85 3.04 -6.44 26.24
C PRO A 85 4.03 -5.79 25.26
N ILE A 86 3.82 -4.50 24.98
CA ILE A 86 4.57 -3.75 23.96
C ILE A 86 6.09 -3.71 24.23
N ASP A 87 6.51 -3.89 25.48
CA ASP A 87 7.92 -3.82 25.92
C ASP A 87 8.77 -5.06 25.59
N SER A 88 8.24 -6.08 24.91
CA SER A 88 8.99 -7.32 24.61
C SER A 88 9.41 -7.47 23.15
N LEU A 89 9.35 -6.42 22.34
CA LEU A 89 9.79 -6.45 20.94
C LEU A 89 11.04 -5.57 20.78
N ASP A 90 12.19 -6.13 21.17
CA ASP A 90 13.50 -5.65 20.73
C ASP A 90 13.60 -5.83 19.20
N VAL A 91 13.73 -4.71 18.48
CA VAL A 91 14.32 -4.62 17.13
C VAL A 91 15.27 -3.45 17.11
#